data_AF-A0A0F4V6P3-F1
#
_entry.id   AF-A0A0F4V6P3-F1
#
_cell.length_a   1.000
_cell.length_b   1.000
_cell.length_c   1.000
_cell.angle_alpha   90.00
_cell.angle_beta   90.00
_cell.angle_gamma   90.00
#
_symmetry.space_group_name_H-M   'P 1'
#
loop_
_entity.id
_entity.type
_entity.pdbx_description
1 polymer ?
#
loop_
_entity_poly.entity_id
_entity_poly.type
_entity_poly.pdbx_seq_one_letter_code
_entity_poly.pdbx_strand_id
1 'polypeptide(L)' 'MNSAWTSRGDLFQISLFWAAKSASWFWSSRNLNALADAEDFILITKRINGWSNGLAKRQAFYATALRALRALA' A
#
# COMPACT_ATOMS: atom_id res chain seq x y z
N MET A 1 21.02 10.93 -20.42
CA MET A 1 19.74 11.28 -19.74
C MET A 1 19.50 12.76 -19.99
N ASN A 2 18.44 13.13 -20.72
CA ASN A 2 18.19 14.52 -21.13
C ASN A 2 17.67 15.37 -19.96
N SER A 3 18.22 16.58 -19.84
CA SER A 3 17.94 17.64 -18.86
C SER A 3 16.51 18.23 -18.94
N ALA A 4 15.56 17.55 -19.57
CA ALA A 4 14.17 18.00 -19.74
C ALA A 4 13.25 17.65 -18.55
N TRP A 5 13.76 16.89 -17.55
CA TRP A 5 12.98 16.45 -16.38
C TRP A 5 13.16 17.35 -15.15
N THR A 6 13.91 18.45 -15.23
CA THR A 6 14.19 19.31 -14.06
C THR A 6 13.52 20.69 -14.14
N SER A 7 12.78 20.98 -15.22
CA SER A 7 12.19 22.32 -15.46
C SER A 7 10.67 22.39 -15.28
N ARG A 8 10.03 21.30 -14.83
CA ARG A 8 8.62 21.28 -14.43
C ARG A 8 8.55 21.19 -12.91
N GLY A 9 8.22 22.30 -12.24
CA GLY A 9 8.04 22.37 -10.77
C GLY A 9 6.94 21.43 -10.23
N ASP A 10 6.23 20.77 -11.14
CA ASP A 10 5.18 19.78 -10.97
C ASP A 10 5.70 18.34 -10.79
N LEU A 11 7.00 18.09 -10.93
CA LEU A 11 7.62 16.76 -10.70
C LEU A 11 7.90 16.45 -9.23
N PHE A 12 7.88 17.46 -8.35
CA PHE A 12 7.81 17.24 -6.89
C PHE A 12 6.38 16.90 -6.42
N GLN A 13 5.42 16.93 -7.35
CA GLN A 13 4.04 16.51 -7.20
C GLN A 13 3.72 15.30 -8.08
N ILE A 14 4.62 14.30 -8.13
CA ILE A 14 4.10 12.93 -7.97
C ILE A 14 3.45 12.93 -6.58
N SER A 15 2.22 13.43 -6.57
CA SER A 15 1.62 13.98 -5.38
C SER A 15 1.29 12.82 -4.47
N LEU A 16 1.43 13.00 -3.16
CA LEU A 16 0.96 12.04 -2.17
C LEU A 16 -0.49 11.60 -2.47
N PHE A 17 -1.28 12.51 -3.03
CA PHE A 17 -2.62 12.24 -3.52
C PHE A 17 -2.66 11.19 -4.65
N TRP A 18 -1.85 11.33 -5.70
CA TRP A 18 -1.81 10.34 -6.78
C TRP A 18 -1.23 9.00 -6.34
N ALA A 19 -0.23 9.01 -5.43
CA ALA A 19 0.30 7.79 -4.84
C ALA A 19 -0.74 7.06 -3.98
N ALA A 20 -1.48 7.78 -3.13
CA ALA A 20 -2.57 7.20 -2.34
C ALA A 20 -3.73 6.70 -3.22
N LYS A 21 -4.08 7.44 -4.28
CA LYS A 21 -5.11 7.01 -5.23
C LYS A 21 -4.74 5.75 -5.99
N SER A 22 -3.51 5.64 -6.50
CA SER A 22 -3.09 4.45 -7.24
C SER A 22 -3.05 3.21 -6.32
N ALA A 23 -2.58 3.36 -5.08
CA ALA A 23 -2.63 2.29 -4.08
C ALA A 23 -4.07 1.86 -3.77
N SER A 24 -4.98 2.82 -3.56
CA SER A 24 -6.40 2.56 -3.29
C SER A 24 -7.10 1.88 -4.47
N TRP A 25 -6.79 2.32 -5.70
CA TRP A 25 -7.31 1.70 -6.92
C TRP A 25 -6.85 0.25 -7.07
N PHE A 26 -5.56 -0.03 -6.85
CA PHE A 26 -5.05 -1.40 -6.91
C PHE A 26 -5.76 -2.28 -5.88
N TRP A 27 -5.86 -1.80 -4.64
CA TRP A 27 -6.51 -2.52 -3.55
C TRP A 27 -7.97 -2.88 -3.88
N SER A 28 -8.74 -1.89 -4.30
CA SER A 28 -10.16 -2.06 -4.64
C SER A 28 -10.35 -2.96 -5.87
N SER A 29 -9.62 -2.70 -6.96
CA SER A 29 -9.78 -3.45 -8.21
C SER A 29 -9.33 -4.91 -8.14
N ARG A 30 -8.60 -5.33 -7.09
CA ARG A 30 -8.21 -6.73 -6.83
C ARG A 30 -9.00 -7.38 -5.68
N ASN A 31 -10.08 -6.73 -5.23
CA ASN A 31 -10.96 -7.21 -4.16
C ASN A 31 -10.17 -7.66 -2.91
N LEU A 32 -9.25 -6.81 -2.44
CA LEU A 32 -8.45 -7.12 -1.26
C LEU A 32 -9.20 -6.90 0.06
N ASN A 33 -10.33 -6.18 0.05
CA ASN A 33 -11.22 -6.02 1.22
C ASN A 33 -11.68 -7.36 1.76
N ALA A 34 -12.25 -8.22 0.91
CA ALA A 34 -12.75 -9.53 1.34
C ALA A 34 -11.66 -10.42 1.94
N LEU A 35 -10.41 -10.27 1.50
CA LEU A 35 -9.28 -10.98 2.12
C LEU A 35 -8.86 -10.37 3.45
N ALA A 36 -8.92 -9.04 3.56
CA ALA A 36 -8.58 -8.33 4.79
C ALA A 36 -9.61 -8.63 5.89
N ASP A 37 -10.90 -8.69 5.54
CA ASP A 37 -11.98 -9.09 6.46
C ASP A 37 -11.79 -10.51 6.97
N ALA A 38 -11.19 -11.40 6.16
CA ALA A 38 -10.83 -12.76 6.53
C ALA A 38 -9.42 -12.88 7.17
N GLU A 39 -8.72 -11.77 7.39
CA GLU A 39 -7.33 -11.71 7.86
C GLU A 39 -6.32 -12.56 7.04
N ASP A 40 -6.58 -12.80 5.74
CA ASP A 40 -5.73 -13.64 4.88
C ASP A 40 -4.53 -12.86 4.32
N PHE A 41 -3.55 -12.59 5.19
CA PHE A 41 -2.32 -11.90 4.83
C PHE A 41 -1.48 -12.62 3.77
N ILE A 42 -1.56 -13.95 3.71
CA ILE A 42 -0.79 -14.75 2.74
C ILE A 42 -1.31 -14.45 1.33
N LEU A 43 -2.62 -14.55 1.12
CA LEU A 43 -3.21 -14.33 -0.18
C LEU A 43 -3.14 -12.86 -0.59
N ILE A 44 -3.29 -11.92 0.35
CA ILE A 44 -3.04 -10.49 0.11
C ILE A 44 -1.60 -10.27 -0.39
N THR A 45 -0.60 -10.84 0.30
CA THR A 45 0.81 -10.66 -0.08
C THR A 45 1.09 -11.25 -1.45
N LYS A 46 0.54 -12.42 -1.76
CA LYS A 46 0.65 -13.03 -3.09
C LYS A 46 -0.04 -12.21 -4.17
N ARG A 47 -1.22 -11.62 -3.91
CA ARG A 47 -1.89 -10.74 -4.89
C ARG A 47 -1.10 -9.46 -5.18
N ILE A 48 -0.38 -8.94 -4.18
CA ILE A 48 0.44 -7.73 -4.35
C ILE A 48 1.77 -8.04 -5.06
N ASN A 49 2.47 -9.11 -4.66
CA ASN A 49 3.85 -9.38 -5.07
C ASN A 49 4.01 -10.57 -6.03
N GLY A 50 2.99 -11.40 -6.24
CA GLY A 50 3.09 -12.69 -6.94
C GLY A 50 3.59 -13.85 -6.07
N TRP A 51 4.27 -13.56 -4.95
CA TRP A 51 4.69 -14.54 -3.93
C TRP A 51 4.64 -13.93 -2.52
N SER A 52 5.03 -14.67 -1.48
CA SER A 52 4.87 -14.29 -0.07
C SER A 52 6.00 -13.43 0.51
N ASN A 53 6.89 -12.85 -0.30
CA ASN A 53 7.97 -12.00 0.22
C ASN A 53 7.40 -10.73 0.87
N GLY A 54 7.96 -10.41 2.04
CA GLY A 54 7.52 -9.30 2.88
C GLY A 54 6.34 -9.62 3.80
N LEU A 55 5.81 -10.85 3.81
CA LEU A 55 4.66 -11.24 4.65
C LEU A 55 4.88 -10.89 6.13
N ALA A 56 6.00 -11.31 6.71
CA ALA A 56 6.32 -11.03 8.11
C ALA A 56 6.35 -9.53 8.43
N LYS A 57 6.91 -8.71 7.53
CA LYS A 57 6.92 -7.25 7.68
C LYS A 57 5.51 -6.65 7.61
N ARG A 58 4.67 -7.12 6.68
CA ARG A 58 3.26 -6.67 6.57
C ARG A 58 2.47 -6.98 7.84
N GLN A 59 2.63 -8.18 8.40
CA GLN A 59 1.99 -8.56 9.67
C GLN A 59 2.49 -7.71 10.85
N ALA A 60 3.79 -7.41 10.91
CA ALA A 60 4.35 -6.53 11.95
C ALA A 60 3.80 -5.09 11.86
N PHE A 61 3.66 -4.55 10.64
CA PHE A 61 3.04 -3.24 10.43
C PHE A 61 1.56 -3.24 10.80
N TYR A 62 0.81 -4.28 10.42
CA TYR A 62 -0.59 -4.43 10.82
C TYR A 62 -0.75 -4.44 12.34
N ALA A 63 0.02 -5.26 13.05
CA ALA A 63 -0.02 -5.32 14.50
C ALA A 63 0.30 -3.97 15.15
N THR A 64 1.25 -3.21 14.58
CA THR A 64 1.59 -1.87 15.06
C THR A 64 0.47 -0.86 14.82
N ALA A 65 -0.11 -0.85 13.62
CA ALA A 65 -1.24 0.02 13.30
C ALA A 65 -2.47 -0.30 14.17
N LEU A 66 -2.77 -1.58 14.38
CA LEU A 66 -3.88 -2.02 15.21
C LEU A 66 -3.70 -1.60 16.68
N ARG A 67 -2.48 -1.70 17.22
CA ARG A 67 -2.16 -1.17 18.56
C ARG A 67 -2.38 0.34 18.63
N ALA A 68 -1.92 1.10 17.63
CA ALA A 68 -2.10 2.54 17.60
C ALA A 68 -3.58 2.94 17.55
N LEU A 69 -4.38 2.30 16.69
CA LEU A 69 -5.82 2.57 16.58
C LEU A 69 -6.57 2.23 17.87
N ARG A 70 -6.20 1.13 18.54
CA ARG A 70 -6.80 0.73 19.82
C ARG A 70 -6.38 1.63 20.99
N ALA A 71 -5.19 2.23 20.94
CA ALA A 71 -4.73 3.16 21.96
C ALA A 71 -5.35 4.56 21.83
N LEU A 72 -5.99 4.85 20.69
CA LEU A 72 -6.68 6.09 20.39
C LEU A 72 -8.20 6.01 20.65
N ALA A 73 -8.70 4.84 21.06
CA ALA A 73 -10.10 4.57 21.37
C ALA A 73 -10.29 4.45 22.89
#